data_AF-A0A7Y8LY50-F1
#
_entry.id   AF-A0A7Y8LY50-F1
#
_cell.length_a   1.000
_cell.length_b   1.000
_cell.length_c   1.000
_cell.angle_alpha   90.00
_cell.angle_beta   90.00
_cell.angle_gamma   90.00
#
_symmetry.space_group_name_H-M   'P 1'
#
loop_
_entity.id
_entity.type
_entity.pdbx_description
1 polymer ?
#
loop_
_entity_poly.entity_id
_entity_poly.type
_entity_poly.pdbx_seq_one_letter_code
_entity_poly.pdbx_strand_id
1 'polypeptide(L)'
;MDEKQILEIWGKTAKSSDARRPLLFHMLDTAHVADALWQKVLQRDGRAYYARALGWAHDPEKSRNLIAFWAGLHDIGKAFPQFQKPNRVPNPLKHGQVSAVAVLCILEKDLGYQTELARQLATVLGGHHGLFPRSADLQGIDPSQIGGPCWAEKRVALARCLQQLLGKSPTPSIDCLDQPVAMALAGLVSVADWIASNEEFFPFGDESLETSEYAQRSRERALKAIESLRWSGWTPPDAPEDMTGLFPVVRRHGSNELQRTVIELAGRLQAPGLVIIEAPMGEGKTEAAMYLADMWAAKLGQRGCYFALPTQATSNQMFGRVHEFLAARYADGAITLMLLHGHAALSAEFETLKKNAARLDRFGDIGSDEGERDRAAFCNVLAAEWFTHRKRGLLAPFGVGTIDQ
;
A
#
# COMPACT_ATOMS: atom_id res chain seq x y z
N MET A 1 9.05 27.57 17.67
CA MET A 1 10.27 26.86 17.26
C MET A 1 10.55 27.25 15.83
N ASP A 2 11.78 27.64 15.52
CA ASP A 2 12.18 28.01 14.15
C ASP A 2 12.32 26.75 13.28
N GLU A 3 12.06 26.87 11.98
CA GLU A 3 12.07 25.78 11.00
C GLU A 3 13.43 25.05 10.98
N LYS A 4 14.52 25.80 11.11
CA LYS A 4 15.88 25.25 11.21
C LYS A 4 16.04 24.27 12.36
N GLN A 5 15.46 24.56 13.53
CA GLN A 5 15.54 23.68 14.71
C GLN A 5 14.76 22.39 14.53
N ILE A 6 13.70 22.41 13.72
CA ILE A 6 12.91 21.23 13.39
C ILE A 6 13.69 20.31 12.44
N LEU A 7 14.40 20.90 11.47
CA LEU A 7 15.19 20.17 10.47
C LEU A 7 16.45 19.50 11.06
N GLU A 8 16.94 19.94 12.21
CA GLU A 8 18.05 19.28 12.93
C GLU A 8 17.69 17.88 13.47
N ILE A 9 16.39 17.60 13.66
CA ILE A 9 15.92 16.30 14.15
C ILE A 9 15.94 15.33 12.97
N TRP A 10 16.76 14.29 13.01
CA TRP A 10 16.91 13.36 11.89
C TRP A 10 15.95 12.15 12.01
N GLY A 11 15.50 11.63 10.88
CA GLY A 11 14.60 10.47 10.80
C GLY A 11 15.17 9.25 10.10
N LYS A 12 16.12 9.45 9.17
CA LYS A 12 16.80 8.39 8.42
C LYS A 12 18.29 8.71 8.29
N THR A 13 19.12 7.68 8.24
CA THR A 13 20.56 7.76 7.95
C THR A 13 20.84 6.96 6.68
N ALA A 14 21.71 7.47 5.82
CA ALA A 14 22.11 6.75 4.63
C ALA A 14 22.85 5.46 4.99
N LYS A 15 22.72 4.42 4.15
CA LYS A 15 23.43 3.15 4.37
C LYS A 15 24.91 3.23 4.04
N SER A 16 25.27 4.11 3.11
CA SER A 16 26.62 4.20 2.52
C SER A 16 27.37 5.49 2.88
N SER A 17 26.75 6.41 3.63
CA SER A 17 27.36 7.67 4.05
C SER A 17 26.83 8.15 5.40
N ASP A 18 27.46 9.18 5.98
CA ASP A 18 26.98 9.82 7.21
C ASP A 18 25.82 10.80 6.99
N ALA A 19 25.24 10.83 5.77
CA ALA A 19 24.11 11.71 5.46
C ALA A 19 22.89 11.36 6.31
N ARG A 20 22.19 12.39 6.78
CA ARG A 20 21.00 12.27 7.64
C ARG A 20 19.87 13.08 7.07
N ARG A 21 18.74 12.43 6.80
CA ARG A 21 17.52 13.11 6.40
C ARG A 21 16.79 13.68 7.62
N PRO A 22 16.34 14.95 7.59
CA PRO A 22 15.41 15.48 8.57
C PRO A 22 14.19 14.59 8.76
N LEU A 23 13.72 14.45 10.00
CA LEU A 23 12.54 13.65 10.34
C LEU A 23 11.31 14.19 9.63
N LEU A 24 11.14 15.52 9.60
CA LEU A 24 10.04 16.18 8.88
C LEU A 24 9.98 15.76 7.40
N PHE A 25 11.14 15.61 6.75
CA PHE A 25 11.22 15.21 5.35
C PHE A 25 10.75 13.78 5.15
N HIS A 26 11.16 12.83 6.01
CA HIS A 26 10.63 11.46 5.96
C HIS A 26 9.12 11.39 6.28
N MET A 27 8.65 12.23 7.20
CA MET A 27 7.22 12.36 7.51
C MET A 27 6.43 12.86 6.28
N LEU A 28 6.97 13.84 5.55
CA LEU A 28 6.40 14.33 4.28
C LEU A 28 6.42 13.24 3.20
N ASP A 29 7.53 12.53 3.03
CA ASP A 29 7.65 11.43 2.07
C ASP A 29 6.57 10.38 2.30
N THR A 30 6.40 9.96 3.55
CA THR A 30 5.40 8.96 3.90
C THR A 30 3.97 9.48 3.70
N ALA A 31 3.71 10.74 4.06
CA ALA A 31 2.41 11.37 3.83
C ALA A 31 2.07 11.47 2.34
N HIS A 32 3.02 11.91 1.51
CA HIS A 32 2.83 12.02 0.06
C HIS A 32 2.72 10.66 -0.63
N VAL A 33 3.41 9.63 -0.13
CA VAL A 33 3.18 8.25 -0.61
C VAL A 33 1.78 7.79 -0.25
N ALA A 34 1.31 8.00 0.98
CA ALA A 34 -0.06 7.66 1.35
C ALA A 34 -1.09 8.42 0.48
N ASP A 35 -0.81 9.69 0.18
CA ASP A 35 -1.59 10.51 -0.74
C ASP A 35 -1.60 9.95 -2.18
N ALA A 36 -0.44 9.51 -2.68
CA ALA A 36 -0.31 8.89 -3.99
C ALA A 36 -1.02 7.53 -4.05
N LEU A 37 -0.92 6.70 -3.01
CA LEU A 37 -1.68 5.45 -2.88
C LEU A 37 -3.18 5.70 -2.93
N TRP A 38 -3.67 6.74 -2.23
CA TRP A 38 -5.09 7.12 -2.27
C TRP A 38 -5.56 7.48 -3.69
N GLN A 39 -4.77 8.28 -4.40
CA GLN A 39 -5.14 8.77 -5.74
C GLN A 39 -5.00 7.71 -6.84
N LYS A 40 -3.91 6.93 -6.79
CA LYS A 40 -3.46 6.10 -7.91
C LYS A 40 -3.70 4.62 -7.70
N VAL A 41 -3.87 4.16 -6.46
CA VAL A 41 -4.04 2.73 -6.12
C VAL A 41 -5.46 2.45 -5.61
N LEU A 42 -5.91 3.18 -4.59
CA LEU A 42 -7.26 3.01 -4.02
C LEU A 42 -8.35 3.44 -5.01
N GLN A 43 -9.28 2.52 -5.27
CA GLN A 43 -10.43 2.79 -6.14
C GLN A 43 -11.57 3.47 -5.40
N ARG A 44 -12.62 3.84 -6.13
CA ARG A 44 -13.81 4.52 -5.60
C ARG A 44 -14.32 3.85 -4.32
N ASP A 45 -14.43 2.52 -4.31
CA ASP A 45 -14.97 1.78 -3.17
C ASP A 45 -13.99 1.71 -1.99
N GLY A 46 -12.69 1.61 -2.25
CA GLY A 46 -11.66 1.69 -1.21
C GLY A 46 -11.58 3.09 -0.57
N ARG A 47 -11.68 4.14 -1.39
CA ARG A 47 -11.78 5.54 -0.91
C ARG A 47 -13.07 5.76 -0.14
N ALA A 48 -14.20 5.24 -0.64
CA ALA A 48 -15.49 5.31 0.03
C ALA A 48 -15.52 4.53 1.36
N TYR A 49 -14.78 3.42 1.45
CA TYR A 49 -14.64 2.63 2.67
C TYR A 49 -14.06 3.48 3.82
N TYR A 50 -12.93 4.14 3.59
CA TYR A 50 -12.34 5.07 4.57
C TYR A 50 -13.23 6.29 4.79
N ALA A 51 -13.79 6.87 3.73
CA ALA A 51 -14.60 8.07 3.85
C ALA A 51 -15.88 7.85 4.66
N ARG A 52 -16.55 6.71 4.50
CA ARG A 52 -17.71 6.32 5.33
C ARG A 52 -17.32 6.16 6.79
N ALA A 53 -16.21 5.48 7.06
CA ALA A 53 -15.72 5.27 8.42
C ALA A 53 -15.37 6.59 9.14
N LEU A 54 -15.00 7.62 8.38
CA LEU A 54 -14.70 8.97 8.89
C LEU A 54 -15.91 9.90 8.96
N GLY A 55 -17.12 9.42 8.59
CA GLY A 55 -18.32 10.25 8.54
C GLY A 55 -18.37 11.21 7.34
N TRP A 56 -17.52 11.00 6.33
CA TRP A 56 -17.35 11.86 5.15
C TRP A 56 -17.68 11.14 3.85
N ALA A 57 -18.70 10.29 3.85
CA ALA A 57 -19.11 9.50 2.69
C ALA A 57 -19.30 10.33 1.40
N HIS A 58 -19.71 11.59 1.53
CA HIS A 58 -19.93 12.53 0.42
C HIS A 58 -18.74 13.42 0.08
N ASP A 59 -17.64 13.34 0.84
CA ASP A 59 -16.42 14.14 0.63
C ASP A 59 -15.16 13.31 0.91
N PRO A 60 -14.81 12.35 0.02
CA PRO A 60 -13.65 11.48 0.22
C PRO A 60 -12.31 12.24 0.28
N GLU A 61 -12.21 13.43 -0.31
CA GLU A 61 -10.97 14.21 -0.32
C GLU A 61 -10.62 14.75 1.08
N LYS A 62 -11.60 14.96 1.96
CA LYS A 62 -11.29 15.20 3.39
C LYS A 62 -10.57 14.03 4.04
N SER A 63 -10.94 12.81 3.67
CA SER A 63 -10.32 11.58 4.20
C SER A 63 -8.90 11.42 3.71
N ARG A 64 -8.65 11.77 2.44
CA ARG A 64 -7.34 11.72 1.79
C ARG A 64 -6.27 12.49 2.57
N ASN A 65 -6.49 13.78 2.79
CA ASN A 65 -5.52 14.64 3.46
C ASN A 65 -5.31 14.21 4.93
N LEU A 66 -6.38 13.76 5.58
CA LEU A 66 -6.32 13.27 6.96
C LEU A 66 -5.50 11.98 7.08
N ILE A 67 -5.70 11.01 6.17
CA ILE A 67 -4.96 9.75 6.14
C ILE A 67 -3.48 10.00 5.81
N ALA A 68 -3.19 10.90 4.85
CA ALA A 68 -1.83 11.32 4.55
C ALA A 68 -1.14 11.93 5.79
N PHE A 69 -1.84 12.81 6.51
CA PHE A 69 -1.35 13.39 7.76
C PHE A 69 -1.05 12.31 8.82
N TRP A 70 -1.99 11.38 9.07
CA TRP A 70 -1.77 10.29 10.02
C TRP A 70 -0.60 9.40 9.62
N ALA A 71 -0.47 9.05 8.33
CA ALA A 71 0.66 8.29 7.82
C ALA A 71 1.99 9.02 8.07
N GLY A 72 2.03 10.34 7.88
CA GLY A 72 3.21 11.15 8.18
C GLY A 72 3.59 11.17 9.68
N LEU A 73 2.64 10.93 10.60
CA LEU A 73 2.93 10.88 12.04
C LEU A 73 3.54 9.56 12.54
N HIS A 74 3.61 8.50 11.72
CA HIS A 74 4.04 7.15 12.16
C HIS A 74 5.40 7.14 12.88
N ASP A 75 6.34 7.96 12.41
CA ASP A 75 7.72 8.03 12.88
C ASP A 75 7.98 9.23 13.83
N ILE A 76 6.94 9.95 14.27
CA ILE A 76 7.09 11.11 15.18
C ILE A 76 7.87 10.74 16.46
N GLY A 77 7.78 9.48 16.87
CA GLY A 77 8.51 8.90 17.99
C GLY A 77 10.01 8.78 17.79
N LYS A 78 10.57 9.13 16.61
CA LYS A 78 12.02 9.29 16.41
C LYS A 78 12.55 10.60 17.01
N ALA A 79 11.68 11.58 17.26
CA ALA A 79 12.01 12.82 17.97
C ALA A 79 12.05 12.61 19.49
N PHE A 80 13.04 11.86 19.97
CA PHE A 80 13.36 11.71 21.39
C PHE A 80 14.86 11.47 21.61
N PRO A 81 15.38 11.74 22.83
CA PRO A 81 16.82 11.75 23.09
C PRO A 81 17.56 10.49 22.66
N GLN A 82 17.03 9.32 23.04
CA GLN A 82 17.72 8.04 22.82
C GLN A 82 17.82 7.68 21.33
N PHE A 83 16.86 8.05 20.49
CA PHE A 83 16.99 7.84 19.05
C PHE A 83 17.93 8.86 18.42
N GLN A 84 17.82 10.14 18.81
CA GLN A 84 18.63 11.21 18.22
C GLN A 84 20.11 11.14 18.61
N LYS A 85 20.40 10.61 19.81
CA LYS A 85 21.74 10.33 20.34
C LYS A 85 21.77 8.91 20.90
N PRO A 86 21.99 7.89 20.05
CA PRO A 86 22.00 6.49 20.46
C PRO A 86 23.09 6.23 21.50
N ASN A 87 22.67 5.89 22.72
CA ASN A 87 23.54 5.43 23.80
C ASN A 87 23.20 3.97 24.13
N ARG A 88 24.21 3.19 24.56
CA ARG A 88 23.98 1.82 25.04
C ARG A 88 23.25 1.88 26.39
N VAL A 89 21.96 1.60 26.37
CA VAL A 89 21.16 1.41 27.58
C VAL A 89 20.50 0.01 27.55
N PRO A 90 20.30 -0.63 28.71
CA PRO A 90 19.52 -1.86 28.79
C PRO A 90 18.08 -1.60 28.33
N ASN A 91 17.54 -2.46 27.47
CA ASN A 91 16.16 -2.39 26.95
C ASN A 91 15.78 -1.02 26.36
N PRO A 92 16.34 -0.64 25.19
CA PRO A 92 16.03 0.62 24.56
C PRO A 92 14.54 0.73 24.18
N LEU A 93 13.97 1.92 24.33
CA LEU A 93 12.61 2.18 23.85
C LEU A 93 12.59 2.11 22.33
N LYS A 94 11.58 1.41 21.79
CA LYS A 94 11.34 1.41 20.35
C LYS A 94 10.63 2.70 19.97
N HIS A 95 11.05 3.33 18.87
CA HIS A 95 10.45 4.59 18.44
C HIS A 95 8.95 4.46 18.16
N GLY A 96 8.45 3.28 17.74
CA GLY A 96 7.01 3.03 17.61
C GLY A 96 6.22 3.15 18.93
N GLN A 97 6.81 2.76 20.07
CA GLN A 97 6.20 2.97 21.39
C GLN A 97 6.15 4.46 21.73
N VAL A 98 7.24 5.19 21.43
CA VAL A 98 7.30 6.64 21.61
C VAL A 98 6.31 7.36 20.68
N SER A 99 6.14 6.89 19.44
CA SER A 99 5.13 7.39 18.50
C SER A 99 3.75 7.22 19.08
N ALA A 100 3.40 6.06 19.64
CA ALA A 100 2.08 5.86 20.26
C ALA A 100 1.82 6.86 21.40
N VAL A 101 2.77 7.03 22.32
CA VAL A 101 2.62 8.01 23.42
C VAL A 101 2.49 9.44 22.89
N ALA A 102 3.34 9.82 21.93
CA ALA A 102 3.36 11.17 21.37
C ALA A 102 2.10 11.48 20.55
N VAL A 103 1.69 10.58 19.66
CA VAL A 103 0.49 10.73 18.82
C VAL A 103 -0.75 10.89 19.68
N LEU A 104 -0.93 10.05 20.72
CA LEU A 104 -2.08 10.19 21.63
C LEU A 104 -2.14 11.61 22.20
N CYS A 105 -1.02 12.10 22.75
CA CYS A 105 -0.95 13.42 23.34
C CYS A 105 -1.21 14.55 22.32
N ILE A 106 -0.61 14.47 21.13
CA ILE A 106 -0.76 15.48 20.06
C ILE A 106 -2.20 15.51 19.55
N LEU A 107 -2.78 14.36 19.22
CA LEU A 107 -4.13 14.29 18.66
C LEU A 107 -5.16 14.78 19.68
N GLU A 108 -5.08 14.32 20.93
CA GLU A 108 -6.03 14.67 21.98
C GLU A 108 -5.87 16.14 22.43
N LYS A 109 -4.66 16.54 22.84
CA LYS A 109 -4.45 17.83 23.53
C LYS A 109 -4.20 18.99 22.59
N ASP A 110 -3.53 18.76 21.46
CA ASP A 110 -3.13 19.83 20.55
C ASP A 110 -4.07 19.98 19.35
N LEU A 111 -4.69 18.89 18.89
CA LEU A 111 -5.53 18.88 17.69
C LEU A 111 -7.02 18.58 17.96
N GLY A 112 -7.39 18.36 19.22
CA GLY A 112 -8.79 18.27 19.68
C GLY A 112 -9.55 17.03 19.20
N TYR A 113 -8.84 15.91 18.99
CA TYR A 113 -9.46 14.63 18.64
C TYR A 113 -10.17 14.03 19.86
N GLN A 114 -11.22 13.26 19.61
CA GLN A 114 -11.83 12.41 20.65
C GLN A 114 -10.78 11.46 21.24
N THR A 115 -10.80 11.28 22.56
CA THR A 115 -9.80 10.48 23.30
C THR A 115 -9.69 9.05 22.77
N GLU A 116 -10.81 8.40 22.44
CA GLU A 116 -10.79 7.01 21.97
C GLU A 116 -10.18 6.89 20.57
N LEU A 117 -10.55 7.78 19.64
CA LEU A 117 -9.93 7.84 18.32
C LEU A 117 -8.43 8.13 18.41
N ALA A 118 -8.02 9.10 19.25
CA ALA A 118 -6.62 9.43 19.47
C ALA A 118 -5.83 8.22 19.99
N ARG A 119 -6.40 7.46 20.93
CA ARG A 119 -5.81 6.22 21.48
C ARG A 119 -5.70 5.13 20.42
N GLN A 120 -6.74 4.92 19.63
CA GLN A 120 -6.74 3.92 18.57
C GLN A 120 -5.70 4.24 17.49
N LEU A 121 -5.65 5.50 17.03
CA LEU A 121 -4.67 5.97 16.04
C LEU A 121 -3.23 5.88 16.59
N ALA A 122 -3.02 6.21 17.87
CA ALA A 122 -1.74 6.03 18.52
C ALA A 122 -1.25 4.57 18.48
N THR A 123 -2.13 3.61 18.75
CA THR A 123 -1.79 2.18 18.65
C THR A 123 -1.52 1.77 17.21
N VAL A 124 -2.36 2.17 16.26
CA VAL A 124 -2.22 1.88 14.82
C VAL A 124 -0.88 2.39 14.30
N LEU A 125 -0.57 3.67 14.53
CA LEU A 125 0.64 4.32 14.04
C LEU A 125 1.88 3.84 14.78
N GLY A 126 1.79 3.55 16.08
CA GLY A 126 2.89 2.94 16.84
C GLY A 126 3.23 1.51 16.41
N GLY A 127 2.28 0.82 15.77
CA GLY A 127 2.40 -0.56 15.30
C GLY A 127 2.97 -0.74 13.89
N HIS A 128 3.40 0.32 13.20
CA HIS A 128 3.77 0.28 11.77
C HIS A 128 4.94 -0.67 11.41
N HIS A 129 5.71 -1.16 12.39
CA HIS A 129 6.73 -2.21 12.22
C HIS A 129 6.19 -3.64 12.35
N GLY A 130 4.86 -3.82 12.43
CA GLY A 130 4.17 -5.11 12.46
C GLY A 130 3.92 -5.67 13.86
N LEU A 131 4.13 -4.89 14.92
CA LEU A 131 3.77 -5.24 16.29
C LEU A 131 3.10 -4.05 16.97
N PHE A 132 1.81 -4.18 17.29
CA PHE A 132 1.08 -3.14 17.99
C PHE A 132 1.54 -3.04 19.45
N PRO A 133 1.79 -1.82 19.96
CA PRO A 133 2.14 -1.62 21.36
C PRO A 133 0.96 -2.02 22.25
N ARG A 134 1.21 -2.80 23.30
CA ARG A 134 0.18 -3.13 24.30
C ARG A 134 0.07 -1.99 25.31
N SER A 135 -1.11 -1.82 25.91
CA SER A 135 -1.33 -0.79 26.94
C SER A 135 -0.30 -0.88 28.08
N ALA A 136 0.05 -2.10 28.51
CA ALA A 136 1.07 -2.33 29.54
C ALA A 136 2.47 -1.85 29.13
N ASP A 137 2.80 -1.94 27.83
CA ASP A 137 4.10 -1.48 27.31
C ASP A 137 4.18 0.06 27.26
N LEU A 138 3.03 0.75 27.21
CA LEU A 138 2.94 2.21 27.11
C LEU A 138 2.80 2.88 28.49
N GLN A 139 2.04 2.27 29.42
CA GLN A 139 1.80 2.83 30.76
C GLN A 139 3.08 2.95 31.59
N GLY A 140 4.09 2.12 31.33
CA GLY A 140 5.37 2.15 32.01
C GLY A 140 6.36 3.19 31.48
N ILE A 141 6.02 3.93 30.42
CA ILE A 141 6.92 4.91 29.81
C ILE A 141 6.80 6.25 30.55
N ASP A 142 7.85 6.62 31.28
CA ASP A 142 7.93 7.92 31.93
C ASP A 142 8.19 9.04 30.89
N PRO A 143 7.50 10.20 30.98
CA PRO A 143 7.72 11.33 30.07
C PRO A 143 9.19 11.75 29.93
N SER A 144 10.01 11.62 30.98
CA SER A 144 11.45 11.92 30.94
C SER A 144 12.22 10.98 30.01
N GLN A 145 11.82 9.71 29.88
CA GLN A 145 12.46 8.74 28.98
C GLN A 145 12.27 9.12 27.51
N ILE A 146 11.19 9.83 27.19
CA ILE A 146 10.92 10.36 25.85
C ILE A 146 11.30 11.84 25.70
N GLY A 147 12.06 12.38 26.66
CA GLY A 147 12.68 13.71 26.62
C GLY A 147 11.89 14.84 27.30
N GLY A 148 10.78 14.55 27.97
CA GLY A 148 10.02 15.54 28.73
C GLY A 148 9.42 16.68 27.88
N PRO A 149 9.10 17.84 28.50
CA PRO A 149 8.38 18.93 27.84
C PRO A 149 9.09 19.51 26.61
N CYS A 150 10.41 19.69 26.65
CA CYS A 150 11.17 20.25 25.53
C CYS A 150 11.05 19.38 24.26
N TRP A 151 11.11 18.05 24.40
CA TRP A 151 10.91 17.15 23.26
C TRP A 151 9.44 17.01 22.87
N ALA A 152 8.50 17.18 23.82
CA ALA A 152 7.08 17.25 23.48
C ALA A 152 6.76 18.44 22.58
N GLU A 153 7.31 19.63 22.89
CA GLU A 153 7.17 20.83 22.06
C GLU A 153 7.73 20.63 20.65
N LYS A 154 8.88 19.95 20.51
CA LYS A 154 9.46 19.58 19.21
C LYS A 154 8.52 18.70 18.39
N ARG A 155 7.91 17.69 19.01
CA ARG A 155 6.97 16.78 18.34
C ARG A 155 5.68 17.48 17.91
N VAL A 156 5.15 18.38 18.74
CA VAL A 156 4.01 19.23 18.38
C VAL A 156 4.37 20.15 17.22
N ALA A 157 5.57 20.76 17.23
CA ALA A 157 6.04 21.62 16.15
C ALA A 157 6.18 20.85 14.82
N LEU A 158 6.76 19.64 14.85
CA LEU A 158 6.83 18.73 13.70
C LEU A 158 5.44 18.40 13.15
N ALA A 159 4.50 17.99 14.00
CA ALA A 159 3.14 17.65 13.59
C ALA A 159 2.38 18.85 12.99
N ARG A 160 2.52 20.05 13.58
CA ARG A 160 1.89 21.28 13.05
C ARG A 160 2.51 21.71 11.73
N CYS A 161 3.83 21.62 11.59
CA CYS A 161 4.52 21.92 10.33
C CYS A 161 4.08 20.95 9.23
N LEU A 162 4.03 19.63 9.51
CA LEU A 162 3.48 18.64 8.58
C LEU A 162 2.04 18.97 8.16
N GLN A 163 1.16 19.30 9.12
CA GLN A 163 -0.23 19.68 8.83
C GLN A 163 -0.32 20.95 7.97
N GLN A 164 0.54 21.93 8.18
CA GLN A 164 0.59 23.15 7.37
C GLN A 164 1.01 22.86 5.92
N LEU A 165 2.06 22.05 5.73
CA LEU A 165 2.59 21.71 4.42
C LEU A 165 1.62 20.84 3.59
N LEU A 166 0.89 19.93 4.24
CA LEU A 166 -0.13 19.09 3.58
C LEU A 166 -1.46 19.82 3.34
N GLY A 167 -1.68 20.94 4.03
CA GLY A 167 -2.97 21.62 4.12
C GLY A 167 -3.81 21.10 5.30
N LYS A 168 -4.41 22.03 6.03
CA LYS A 168 -5.18 21.72 7.24
C LYS A 168 -6.41 20.87 6.89
N SER A 169 -6.50 19.70 7.50
CA SER A 169 -7.69 18.85 7.46
C SER A 169 -8.59 19.11 8.67
N PRO A 170 -9.93 19.01 8.52
CA PRO A 170 -10.82 19.06 9.66
C PRO A 170 -10.56 17.89 10.60
N THR A 171 -10.71 18.12 11.90
CA THR A 171 -10.71 17.04 12.89
C THR A 171 -11.97 16.19 12.67
N PRO A 172 -11.85 14.85 12.55
CA PRO A 172 -13.01 13.99 12.41
C PRO A 172 -13.86 14.03 13.67
N SER A 173 -15.18 14.03 13.52
CA SER A 173 -16.16 14.10 14.61
C SER A 173 -16.59 12.73 15.13
N ILE A 174 -15.88 11.66 14.76
CA ILE A 174 -16.18 10.29 15.18
C ILE A 174 -15.49 9.97 16.51
N ASP A 175 -16.08 9.07 17.28
CA ASP A 175 -15.49 8.63 18.55
C ASP A 175 -14.32 7.66 18.33
N CYS A 176 -14.44 6.73 17.38
CA CYS A 176 -13.41 5.78 16.98
C CYS A 176 -13.65 5.25 15.56
N LEU A 177 -12.62 4.62 14.98
CA LEU A 177 -12.74 3.86 13.74
C LEU A 177 -13.20 2.43 14.05
N ASP A 178 -13.96 1.83 13.13
CA ASP A 178 -14.19 0.39 13.16
C ASP A 178 -12.85 -0.36 13.09
N GLN A 179 -12.72 -1.45 13.85
CA GLN A 179 -11.46 -2.20 13.94
C GLN A 179 -10.91 -2.65 12.58
N PRO A 180 -11.72 -3.14 11.61
CA PRO A 180 -11.22 -3.46 10.28
C PRO A 180 -10.63 -2.26 9.53
N VAL A 181 -11.20 -1.06 9.71
CA VAL A 181 -10.70 0.17 9.09
C VAL A 181 -9.37 0.57 9.71
N ALA A 182 -9.27 0.47 11.05
CA ALA A 182 -8.03 0.75 11.77
C ALA A 182 -6.90 -0.21 11.34
N MET A 183 -7.21 -1.49 11.12
CA MET A 183 -6.25 -2.48 10.62
C MET A 183 -5.83 -2.23 9.17
N ALA A 184 -6.79 -1.86 8.30
CA ALA A 184 -6.49 -1.48 6.92
C ALA A 184 -5.60 -0.23 6.87
N LEU A 185 -5.86 0.76 7.74
CA LEU A 185 -5.03 1.95 7.90
C LEU A 185 -3.62 1.59 8.37
N ALA A 186 -3.46 0.67 9.33
CA ALA A 186 -2.15 0.20 9.76
C ALA A 186 -1.33 -0.37 8.59
N GLY A 187 -1.96 -1.20 7.76
CA GLY A 187 -1.35 -1.74 6.55
C GLY A 187 -0.95 -0.66 5.55
N LEU A 188 -1.84 0.32 5.30
CA LEU A 188 -1.58 1.45 4.41
C LEU A 188 -0.37 2.27 4.88
N VAL A 189 -0.29 2.57 6.18
CA VAL A 189 0.82 3.34 6.76
C VAL A 189 2.14 2.57 6.66
N SER A 190 2.14 1.26 6.96
CA SER A 190 3.34 0.42 6.80
C SER A 190 3.83 0.38 5.35
N VAL A 191 2.91 0.22 4.39
CA VAL A 191 3.26 0.26 2.96
C VAL A 191 3.82 1.62 2.56
N ALA A 192 3.22 2.71 3.04
CA ALA A 192 3.68 4.05 2.74
C ALA A 192 5.12 4.29 3.25
N ASP A 193 5.43 3.88 4.48
CA ASP A 193 6.80 3.97 5.03
C ASP A 193 7.78 3.09 4.25
N TRP A 194 7.37 1.89 3.80
CA TRP A 194 8.25 1.03 2.99
C TRP A 194 8.65 1.66 1.66
N ILE A 195 7.73 2.35 1.00
CA ILE A 195 8.00 3.05 -0.27
C ILE A 195 8.81 4.32 -0.02
N ALA A 196 8.45 5.12 1.00
CA ALA A 196 9.18 6.33 1.41
C ALA A 196 10.62 6.02 1.86
N SER A 197 10.87 4.81 2.34
CA SER A 197 12.21 4.32 2.73
C SER A 197 13.07 3.83 1.56
N ASN A 198 12.57 3.83 0.32
CA ASN A 198 13.39 3.45 -0.82
C ASN A 198 14.27 4.63 -1.27
N GLU A 199 15.59 4.46 -1.11
CA GLU A 199 16.61 5.46 -1.43
C GLU A 199 16.68 5.78 -2.94
N GLU A 200 16.17 4.90 -3.82
CA GLU A 200 16.10 5.18 -5.27
C GLU A 200 15.03 6.23 -5.59
N PHE A 201 13.88 6.18 -4.90
CA PHE A 201 12.79 7.14 -5.09
C PHE A 201 12.97 8.38 -4.24
N PHE A 202 13.52 8.20 -3.04
CA PHE A 202 13.78 9.27 -2.10
C PHE A 202 15.27 9.24 -1.76
N PRO A 203 16.14 9.85 -2.59
CA PRO A 203 17.57 9.90 -2.31
C PRO A 203 17.91 10.86 -1.16
N PHE A 204 19.13 10.75 -0.64
CA PHE A 204 19.76 11.76 0.21
C PHE A 204 20.36 12.87 -0.67
N GLY A 205 20.60 14.05 -0.11
CA GLY A 205 21.21 15.20 -0.81
C GLY A 205 20.35 16.46 -0.87
N ASP A 206 19.09 16.40 -0.41
CA ASP A 206 18.16 17.54 -0.36
C ASP A 206 18.03 18.12 1.06
N GLU A 207 18.93 17.77 1.99
CA GLU A 207 18.80 18.11 3.41
C GLU A 207 18.83 19.62 3.70
N SER A 208 19.38 20.41 2.77
CA SER A 208 19.47 21.88 2.86
C SER A 208 18.31 22.62 2.19
N LEU A 209 17.34 21.92 1.60
CA LEU A 209 16.19 22.57 0.98
C LEU A 209 15.26 23.19 2.02
N GLU A 210 14.58 24.26 1.64
CA GLU A 210 13.46 24.81 2.41
C GLU A 210 12.30 23.81 2.45
N THR A 211 11.51 23.79 3.55
CA THR A 211 10.48 22.74 3.71
C THR A 211 9.41 22.74 2.63
N SER A 212 9.02 23.92 2.13
CA SER A 212 8.02 24.02 1.05
C SER A 212 8.54 23.47 -0.27
N GLU A 213 9.82 23.71 -0.59
CA GLU A 213 10.45 23.16 -1.79
C GLU A 213 10.58 21.63 -1.67
N TYR A 214 11.02 21.14 -0.51
CA TYR A 214 11.11 19.72 -0.26
C TYR A 214 9.73 19.04 -0.35
N ALA A 215 8.68 19.66 0.21
CA ALA A 215 7.33 19.12 0.15
C ALA A 215 6.85 18.93 -1.30
N GLN A 216 7.13 19.90 -2.19
CA GLN A 216 6.81 19.75 -3.62
C GLN A 216 7.57 18.59 -4.26
N ARG A 217 8.89 18.50 -4.05
CA ARG A 217 9.71 17.39 -4.59
C ARG A 217 9.28 16.03 -4.06
N SER A 218 8.98 15.95 -2.78
CA SER A 218 8.51 14.74 -2.10
C SER A 218 7.19 14.23 -2.72
N ARG A 219 6.27 15.14 -3.04
CA ARG A 219 5.02 14.81 -3.74
C ARG A 219 5.26 14.25 -5.15
N GLU A 220 6.13 14.89 -5.92
CA GLU A 220 6.48 14.43 -7.28
C GLU A 220 7.15 13.05 -7.25
N ARG A 221 8.08 12.83 -6.30
CA ARG A 221 8.74 11.54 -6.08
C ARG A 221 7.77 10.44 -5.66
N ALA A 222 6.82 10.74 -4.79
CA ALA A 222 5.80 9.77 -4.38
C ALA A 222 4.95 9.31 -5.57
N LEU A 223 4.52 10.23 -6.44
CA LEU A 223 3.77 9.88 -7.65
C LEU A 223 4.62 9.02 -8.60
N LYS A 224 5.88 9.43 -8.84
CA LYS A 224 6.82 8.66 -9.66
C LYS A 224 7.07 7.27 -9.09
N ALA A 225 7.21 7.13 -7.78
CA ALA A 225 7.41 5.85 -7.12
C ALA A 225 6.23 4.90 -7.36
N ILE A 226 4.98 5.37 -7.18
CA ILE A 226 3.80 4.53 -7.43
C ILE A 226 3.70 4.12 -8.90
N GLU A 227 4.04 5.01 -9.82
CA GLU A 227 4.06 4.75 -11.26
C GLU A 227 5.16 3.73 -11.63
N SER A 228 6.38 3.88 -11.11
CA SER A 228 7.49 2.95 -11.31
C SER A 228 7.24 1.57 -10.71
N LEU A 229 6.51 1.48 -9.59
CA LEU A 229 6.05 0.21 -9.01
C LEU A 229 4.99 -0.49 -9.87
N ARG A 230 4.50 0.16 -10.94
CA ARG A 230 3.45 -0.31 -11.85
C ARG A 230 2.17 -0.73 -11.14
N TRP A 231 1.95 -0.21 -9.93
CA TRP A 231 0.79 -0.55 -9.13
C TRP A 231 -0.49 0.03 -9.74
N SER A 232 -0.34 1.13 -10.47
CA SER A 232 -1.38 1.80 -11.25
C SER A 232 -1.38 1.46 -12.74
N GLY A 233 -0.51 0.54 -13.21
CA GLY A 233 -0.27 0.27 -14.63
C GLY A 233 -1.39 -0.45 -15.39
N TRP A 234 -2.47 -0.82 -14.69
CA TRP A 234 -3.68 -1.39 -15.26
C TRP A 234 -4.92 -0.83 -14.56
N THR A 235 -6.01 -0.67 -15.29
CA THR A 235 -7.31 -0.27 -14.75
C THR A 235 -8.32 -1.40 -14.89
N PRO A 236 -9.26 -1.54 -13.93
CA PRO A 236 -10.39 -2.43 -14.11
C PRO A 236 -11.12 -2.10 -15.42
N PRO A 237 -11.68 -3.10 -16.10
CA PRO A 237 -12.32 -2.89 -17.39
C PRO A 237 -13.69 -2.21 -17.21
N ASP A 238 -14.13 -1.43 -18.20
CA ASP A 238 -15.40 -0.68 -18.10
C ASP A 238 -16.65 -1.58 -18.17
N ALA A 239 -16.52 -2.74 -18.82
CA ALA A 239 -17.56 -3.72 -18.98
C ALA A 239 -16.99 -5.13 -18.82
N PRO A 240 -17.77 -6.08 -18.28
CA PRO A 240 -17.34 -7.47 -18.20
C PRO A 240 -17.22 -8.08 -19.60
N GLU A 241 -16.34 -9.07 -19.74
CA GLU A 241 -16.17 -9.82 -20.98
C GLU A 241 -17.02 -11.10 -20.97
N ASP A 242 -17.41 -11.59 -22.15
CA ASP A 242 -18.08 -12.89 -22.24
C ASP A 242 -17.12 -14.04 -21.88
N MET A 243 -17.68 -15.13 -21.37
CA MET A 243 -16.88 -16.28 -20.96
C MET A 243 -16.11 -16.91 -22.12
N THR A 244 -16.65 -16.84 -23.34
CA THR A 244 -15.93 -17.27 -24.56
C THR A 244 -14.84 -16.29 -25.00
N GLY A 245 -14.99 -15.01 -24.63
CA GLY A 245 -13.98 -13.97 -24.80
C GLY A 245 -12.77 -14.21 -23.90
N LEU A 246 -13.03 -14.52 -22.62
CA LEU A 246 -12.02 -14.70 -21.58
C LEU A 246 -11.20 -15.99 -21.71
N PHE A 247 -11.81 -17.09 -22.15
CA PHE A 247 -11.17 -18.41 -22.09
C PHE A 247 -11.16 -19.11 -23.46
N PRO A 248 -9.97 -19.33 -24.07
CA PRO A 248 -9.85 -20.04 -25.34
C PRO A 248 -10.41 -21.47 -25.33
N VAL A 249 -10.38 -22.15 -24.18
CA VAL A 249 -10.97 -23.49 -24.02
C VAL A 249 -12.50 -23.43 -24.13
N VAL A 250 -13.13 -22.45 -23.48
CA VAL A 250 -14.59 -22.25 -23.53
C VAL A 250 -15.02 -21.80 -24.91
N ARG A 251 -14.22 -20.96 -25.59
CA ARG A 251 -14.49 -20.57 -26.99
C ARG A 251 -14.57 -21.76 -27.93
N ARG A 252 -13.75 -22.80 -27.71
CA ARG A 252 -13.71 -24.00 -28.57
C ARG A 252 -14.80 -25.00 -28.26
N HIS A 253 -15.15 -25.17 -26.99
CA HIS A 253 -16.05 -26.26 -26.55
C HIS A 253 -17.43 -25.77 -26.07
N GLY A 254 -17.63 -24.46 -25.98
CA GLY A 254 -18.80 -23.85 -25.37
C GLY A 254 -18.75 -23.90 -23.83
N SER A 255 -19.55 -23.06 -23.18
CA SER A 255 -19.71 -23.10 -21.72
C SER A 255 -20.44 -24.37 -21.29
N ASN A 256 -20.01 -25.01 -20.21
CA ASN A 256 -20.75 -26.13 -19.63
C ASN A 256 -21.94 -25.66 -18.76
N GLU A 257 -22.71 -26.60 -18.20
CA GLU A 257 -23.88 -26.29 -17.37
C GLU A 257 -23.55 -25.43 -16.14
N LEU A 258 -22.47 -25.77 -15.43
CA LEU A 258 -21.99 -25.00 -14.28
C LEU A 258 -21.68 -23.55 -14.67
N GLN A 259 -20.92 -23.37 -15.75
CA GLN A 259 -20.50 -22.07 -16.24
C GLN A 259 -21.69 -21.21 -16.69
N ARG A 260 -22.67 -21.79 -17.39
CA ARG A 260 -23.92 -21.09 -17.76
C ARG A 260 -24.69 -20.63 -16.52
N THR A 261 -24.81 -21.50 -15.51
CA THR A 261 -25.46 -21.16 -14.25
C THR A 261 -24.77 -19.99 -13.55
N VAL A 262 -23.42 -19.97 -13.57
CA VAL A 262 -22.63 -18.88 -12.99
C VAL A 262 -22.77 -17.58 -13.78
N ILE A 263 -22.84 -17.63 -15.12
CA ILE A 263 -23.11 -16.45 -15.96
C ILE A 263 -24.48 -15.84 -15.59
N GLU A 264 -25.53 -16.65 -15.49
CA GLU A 264 -26.86 -16.18 -15.09
C GLU A 264 -26.88 -15.59 -13.67
N LEU A 265 -26.19 -16.24 -12.73
CA LEU A 265 -26.05 -15.75 -11.36
C LEU A 265 -25.32 -14.40 -11.31
N ALA A 266 -24.20 -14.26 -12.02
CA ALA A 266 -23.37 -13.05 -12.03
C ALA A 266 -24.13 -11.81 -12.54
N GLY A 267 -25.12 -12.01 -13.40
CA GLY A 267 -26.05 -10.96 -13.83
C GLY A 267 -26.90 -10.38 -12.70
N ARG A 268 -27.20 -11.18 -11.67
CA ARG A 268 -28.13 -10.85 -10.58
C ARG A 268 -27.45 -10.56 -9.24
N LEU A 269 -26.15 -10.86 -9.10
CA LEU A 269 -25.41 -10.64 -7.86
C LEU A 269 -25.37 -9.16 -7.48
N GLN A 270 -25.64 -8.91 -6.20
CA GLN A 270 -25.39 -7.63 -5.53
C GLN A 270 -24.06 -7.71 -4.77
N ALA A 271 -23.41 -6.56 -4.55
CA ALA A 271 -22.14 -6.48 -3.85
C ALA A 271 -22.28 -5.78 -2.48
N PRO A 272 -21.45 -6.14 -1.47
CA PRO A 272 -20.48 -7.24 -1.47
C PRO A 272 -21.17 -8.63 -1.41
N GLY A 273 -20.52 -9.67 -1.96
CA GLY A 273 -21.10 -11.01 -2.04
C GLY A 273 -20.08 -12.15 -1.86
N LEU A 274 -20.56 -13.30 -1.38
CA LEU A 274 -19.82 -14.56 -1.29
C LEU A 274 -20.51 -15.58 -2.19
N VAL A 275 -19.75 -16.24 -3.07
CA VAL A 275 -20.25 -17.30 -3.95
C VAL A 275 -19.53 -18.59 -3.59
N ILE A 276 -20.32 -19.63 -3.31
CA ILE A 276 -19.81 -20.99 -3.05
C ILE A 276 -20.20 -21.85 -4.26
N ILE A 277 -19.22 -22.48 -4.90
CA ILE A 277 -19.40 -23.31 -6.09
C ILE A 277 -19.08 -24.77 -5.74
N GLU A 278 -20.11 -25.61 -5.70
CA GLU A 278 -19.98 -27.04 -5.46
C GLU A 278 -20.22 -27.81 -6.77
N ALA A 279 -19.18 -28.45 -7.29
CA ALA A 279 -19.25 -29.27 -8.50
C ALA A 279 -18.14 -30.33 -8.50
N PRO A 280 -18.31 -31.46 -9.23
CA PRO A 280 -17.26 -32.46 -9.45
C PRO A 280 -15.94 -31.87 -9.99
N MET A 281 -14.84 -32.59 -9.82
CA MET A 281 -13.55 -32.22 -10.42
C MET A 281 -13.65 -32.26 -11.95
N GLY A 282 -12.99 -31.31 -12.62
CA GLY A 282 -13.03 -31.21 -14.09
C GLY A 282 -14.16 -30.37 -14.66
N GLU A 283 -15.16 -29.98 -13.87
CA GLU A 283 -16.33 -29.19 -14.33
C GLU A 283 -16.06 -27.69 -14.58
N GLY A 284 -14.79 -27.25 -14.71
CA GLY A 284 -14.48 -25.86 -15.05
C GLY A 284 -14.78 -24.83 -13.94
N LYS A 285 -14.71 -25.24 -12.67
CA LYS A 285 -14.90 -24.35 -11.50
C LYS A 285 -13.95 -23.15 -11.49
N THR A 286 -12.72 -23.33 -11.96
CA THR A 286 -11.70 -22.28 -11.99
C THR A 286 -12.12 -21.15 -12.94
N GLU A 287 -12.51 -21.48 -14.17
CA GLU A 287 -13.00 -20.52 -15.15
C GLU A 287 -14.23 -19.77 -14.64
N ALA A 288 -15.15 -20.48 -13.97
CA ALA A 288 -16.32 -19.87 -13.35
C ALA A 288 -15.94 -18.84 -12.26
N ALA A 289 -14.97 -19.16 -11.40
CA ALA A 289 -14.46 -18.24 -10.39
C ALA A 289 -13.74 -17.03 -11.00
N MET A 290 -12.93 -17.24 -12.04
CA MET A 290 -12.23 -16.17 -12.76
C MET A 290 -13.20 -15.25 -13.51
N TYR A 291 -14.28 -15.80 -14.07
CA TYR A 291 -15.36 -15.03 -14.67
C TYR A 291 -16.06 -14.13 -13.64
N LEU A 292 -16.37 -14.66 -12.45
CA LEU A 292 -16.93 -13.85 -11.35
C LEU A 292 -15.97 -12.73 -10.91
N ALA A 293 -14.66 -13.01 -10.86
CA ALA A 293 -13.64 -12.00 -10.55
C ALA A 293 -13.58 -10.90 -11.61
N ASP A 294 -13.64 -11.24 -12.92
CA ASP A 294 -13.73 -10.24 -14.00
C ASP A 294 -15.00 -9.39 -13.90
N MET A 295 -16.14 -10.04 -13.65
CA MET A 295 -17.42 -9.38 -13.46
C MET A 295 -17.40 -8.37 -12.32
N TRP A 296 -16.78 -8.71 -11.18
CA TRP A 296 -16.62 -7.80 -10.06
C TRP A 296 -15.55 -6.73 -10.31
N ALA A 297 -14.47 -7.05 -11.02
CA ALA A 297 -13.51 -6.05 -11.47
C ALA A 297 -14.22 -4.97 -12.31
N ALA A 298 -15.06 -5.38 -13.27
CA ALA A 298 -15.80 -4.46 -14.12
C ALA A 298 -16.89 -3.68 -13.37
N LYS A 299 -17.77 -4.38 -12.64
CA LYS A 299 -18.94 -3.73 -12.00
C LYS A 299 -18.59 -2.92 -10.76
N LEU A 300 -17.59 -3.35 -10.00
CA LEU A 300 -17.24 -2.78 -8.68
C LEU A 300 -15.90 -2.04 -8.70
N GLY A 301 -15.20 -2.04 -9.84
CA GLY A 301 -13.87 -1.45 -9.94
C GLY A 301 -12.83 -2.15 -9.06
N GLN A 302 -12.98 -3.45 -8.78
CA GLN A 302 -11.99 -4.21 -8.00
C GLN A 302 -10.66 -4.30 -8.76
N ARG A 303 -9.56 -4.04 -8.05
CA ARG A 303 -8.20 -4.00 -8.61
C ARG A 303 -7.35 -5.17 -8.19
N GLY A 304 -7.83 -6.37 -8.48
CA GLY A 304 -7.01 -7.53 -8.27
C GLY A 304 -7.77 -8.76 -7.88
N CYS A 305 -7.04 -9.86 -7.82
CA CYS A 305 -7.53 -11.12 -7.30
C CYS A 305 -6.35 -11.91 -6.72
N TYR A 306 -6.61 -12.58 -5.60
CA TYR A 306 -5.70 -13.56 -5.05
C TYR A 306 -6.29 -14.96 -5.22
N PHE A 307 -5.61 -15.82 -5.97
CA PHE A 307 -5.96 -17.22 -6.14
C PHE A 307 -5.28 -18.04 -5.05
N ALA A 308 -6.02 -18.27 -3.96
CA ALA A 308 -5.59 -19.09 -2.84
C ALA A 308 -5.78 -20.59 -3.15
N LEU A 309 -4.69 -21.35 -3.07
CA LEU A 309 -4.63 -22.75 -3.44
C LEU A 309 -4.13 -23.62 -2.28
N PRO A 310 -4.51 -24.90 -2.23
CA PRO A 310 -4.17 -25.77 -1.11
C PRO A 310 -2.68 -26.14 -1.07
N THR A 311 -1.97 -26.13 -2.21
CA THR A 311 -0.58 -26.58 -2.28
C THR A 311 0.27 -25.74 -3.24
N GLN A 312 1.60 -25.81 -3.07
CA GLN A 312 2.55 -25.13 -3.95
C GLN A 312 2.51 -25.68 -5.38
N ALA A 313 2.37 -27.00 -5.55
CA ALA A 313 2.31 -27.64 -6.86
C ALA A 313 1.09 -27.17 -7.68
N THR A 314 -0.07 -27.05 -7.02
CA THR A 314 -1.27 -26.50 -7.66
C THR A 314 -1.13 -25.01 -7.96
N SER A 315 -0.36 -24.27 -7.17
CA SER A 315 -0.03 -22.86 -7.41
C SER A 315 0.76 -22.63 -8.70
N ASN A 316 1.79 -23.43 -8.97
CA ASN A 316 2.54 -23.35 -10.23
C ASN A 316 1.65 -23.59 -11.44
N GLN A 317 0.85 -24.66 -11.43
CA GLN A 317 -0.06 -24.97 -12.55
C GLN A 317 -1.11 -23.87 -12.75
N MET A 318 -1.63 -23.30 -11.66
CA MET A 318 -2.63 -22.22 -11.74
C MET A 318 -2.01 -20.90 -12.21
N PHE A 319 -0.73 -20.66 -11.91
CA PHE A 319 -0.02 -19.45 -12.31
C PHE A 319 -0.06 -19.24 -13.83
N GLY A 320 0.24 -20.28 -14.61
CA GLY A 320 0.16 -20.22 -16.08
C GLY A 320 -1.25 -19.90 -16.60
N ARG A 321 -2.29 -20.50 -16.00
CA ARG A 321 -3.69 -20.25 -16.37
C ARG A 321 -4.13 -18.82 -16.07
N VAL A 322 -3.74 -18.29 -14.91
CA VAL A 322 -4.03 -16.90 -14.52
C VAL A 322 -3.26 -15.93 -15.42
N HIS A 323 -2.01 -16.24 -15.75
CA HIS A 323 -1.22 -15.46 -16.70
C HIS A 323 -1.91 -15.36 -18.08
N GLU A 324 -2.33 -16.49 -18.65
CA GLU A 324 -3.06 -16.51 -19.94
C GLU A 324 -4.35 -15.69 -19.89
N PHE A 325 -5.13 -15.83 -18.82
CA PHE A 325 -6.34 -15.03 -18.61
C PHE A 325 -6.05 -13.53 -18.56
N LEU A 326 -5.05 -13.11 -17.77
CA LEU A 326 -4.71 -11.69 -17.62
C LEU A 326 -4.18 -11.11 -18.94
N ALA A 327 -3.32 -11.86 -19.65
CA ALA A 327 -2.79 -11.45 -20.94
C ALA A 327 -3.89 -11.31 -22.01
N ALA A 328 -4.89 -12.21 -22.01
CA ALA A 328 -6.02 -12.12 -22.91
C ALA A 328 -6.97 -10.96 -22.56
N ARG A 329 -7.19 -10.71 -21.27
CA ARG A 329 -8.18 -9.74 -20.79
C ARG A 329 -7.70 -8.29 -20.85
N TYR A 330 -6.42 -8.06 -20.59
CA TYR A 330 -5.89 -6.73 -20.34
C TYR A 330 -4.73 -6.38 -21.27
N ALA A 331 -4.91 -6.56 -22.58
CA ALA A 331 -3.85 -6.43 -23.59
C ALA A 331 -3.08 -5.09 -23.56
N ASP A 332 -3.73 -3.99 -23.16
CA ASP A 332 -3.17 -2.63 -23.29
C ASP A 332 -2.46 -2.11 -22.02
N GLY A 333 -2.38 -2.90 -20.93
CA GLY A 333 -1.84 -2.45 -19.64
C GLY A 333 -0.77 -3.35 -19.05
N ALA A 334 0.21 -2.78 -18.35
CA ALA A 334 1.23 -3.55 -17.64
C ALA A 334 0.65 -4.10 -16.32
N ILE A 335 0.47 -5.42 -16.26
CA ILE A 335 -0.07 -6.10 -15.09
C ILE A 335 1.05 -6.72 -14.26
N THR A 336 1.01 -6.49 -12.96
CA THR A 336 1.87 -7.22 -12.04
C THR A 336 1.16 -8.47 -11.51
N LEU A 337 1.73 -9.64 -11.79
CA LEU A 337 1.29 -10.96 -11.31
C LEU A 337 2.40 -11.59 -10.47
N MET A 338 2.06 -11.99 -9.24
CA MET A 338 3.00 -12.61 -8.30
C MET A 338 2.67 -14.07 -8.00
N LEU A 339 3.71 -14.91 -7.90
CA LEU A 339 3.62 -16.27 -7.38
C LEU A 339 4.08 -16.29 -5.93
N LEU A 340 3.20 -16.70 -5.00
CA LEU A 340 3.37 -16.51 -3.55
C LEU A 340 3.35 -17.85 -2.81
N HIS A 341 4.51 -18.48 -2.69
CA HIS A 341 4.75 -19.64 -1.82
C HIS A 341 6.24 -19.83 -1.52
N GLY A 342 6.58 -20.71 -0.58
CA GLY A 342 7.94 -20.90 -0.06
C GLY A 342 9.03 -21.21 -1.10
N HIS A 343 8.67 -21.80 -2.24
CA HIS A 343 9.57 -22.10 -3.36
C HIS A 343 9.35 -21.26 -4.64
N ALA A 344 8.62 -20.14 -4.57
CA ALA A 344 8.24 -19.36 -5.76
C ALA A 344 9.45 -18.86 -6.57
N ALA A 345 10.58 -18.58 -5.91
CA ALA A 345 11.82 -18.15 -6.56
C ALA A 345 12.48 -19.23 -7.45
N LEU A 346 12.02 -20.48 -7.38
CA LEU A 346 12.52 -21.58 -8.22
C LEU A 346 11.65 -21.82 -9.47
N SER A 347 10.53 -21.10 -9.62
CA SER A 347 9.66 -21.25 -10.79
C SER A 347 10.30 -20.57 -12.01
N ALA A 348 10.55 -21.35 -13.06
CA ALA A 348 11.10 -20.85 -14.32
C ALA A 348 10.17 -19.82 -15.01
N GLU A 349 8.86 -19.99 -14.86
CA GLU A 349 7.84 -19.07 -15.37
C GLU A 349 7.90 -17.73 -14.63
N PHE A 350 8.05 -17.75 -13.31
CA PHE A 350 8.20 -16.54 -12.51
C PHE A 350 9.53 -15.81 -12.78
N GLU A 351 10.62 -16.56 -12.95
CA GLU A 351 11.92 -15.99 -13.36
C GLU A 351 11.88 -15.36 -14.77
N THR A 352 11.06 -15.90 -15.67
CA THR A 352 10.85 -15.32 -17.00
C THR A 352 10.14 -13.97 -16.90
N LEU A 353 9.11 -13.86 -16.06
CA LEU A 353 8.42 -12.59 -15.82
C LEU A 353 9.33 -11.52 -15.20
N LYS A 354 10.22 -11.90 -14.27
CA LYS A 354 11.23 -10.99 -13.73
C LYS A 354 12.19 -10.48 -14.80
N LYS A 355 12.67 -11.38 -15.67
CA LYS A 355 13.56 -11.01 -16.78
C LYS A 355 12.89 -10.08 -17.78
N ASN A 356 11.60 -10.27 -18.03
CA ASN A 356 10.81 -9.40 -18.91
C ASN A 356 10.62 -8.01 -18.28
N ALA A 357 10.33 -7.92 -16.98
CA ALA A 357 10.24 -6.65 -16.27
C ALA A 357 11.55 -5.85 -16.36
N ALA A 358 12.69 -6.49 -16.08
CA ALA A 358 14.02 -5.88 -16.17
C ALA A 358 14.43 -5.49 -17.61
N ARG A 359 13.84 -6.11 -18.64
CA ARG A 359 14.04 -5.68 -20.04
C ARG A 359 13.23 -4.43 -20.33
N LEU A 360 11.95 -4.39 -19.95
CA LEU A 360 11.09 -3.22 -20.13
C LEU A 360 11.64 -1.97 -19.41
N ASP A 361 12.19 -2.11 -18.20
CA ASP A 361 12.79 -0.98 -17.49
C ASP A 361 14.02 -0.40 -18.21
N ARG A 362 14.76 -1.21 -18.99
CA ARG A 362 15.89 -0.74 -19.82
C ARG A 362 15.46 -0.07 -21.12
N PHE A 363 14.32 -0.45 -21.69
CA PHE A 363 13.81 0.14 -22.94
C PHE A 363 12.90 1.36 -22.70
N GLY A 364 12.44 1.60 -21.47
CA GLY A 364 11.67 2.79 -21.10
C GLY A 364 12.49 4.08 -21.03
N ASP A 365 13.82 4.00 -21.02
CA ASP A 365 14.75 5.14 -20.87
C ASP A 365 15.36 5.62 -22.21
N ILE A 366 15.04 4.95 -23.33
CA ILE A 366 15.56 5.30 -24.66
C ILE A 366 14.37 5.69 -25.55
N GLY A 367 14.13 6.99 -25.68
CA GLY A 367 13.14 7.56 -26.59
C GLY A 367 13.58 7.47 -28.05
N SER A 368 13.61 6.27 -28.62
CA SER A 368 13.79 6.07 -30.07
C SER A 368 12.53 5.47 -30.71
N ASP A 369 12.11 6.09 -31.82
CA ASP A 369 10.94 5.74 -32.64
C ASP A 369 11.00 4.34 -33.28
N GLU A 370 12.04 3.55 -33.02
CA GLU A 370 12.15 2.16 -33.48
C GLU A 370 11.47 1.15 -32.54
N GLY A 371 11.03 1.58 -31.35
CA GLY A 371 10.47 0.70 -30.30
C GLY A 371 8.99 0.31 -30.43
N GLU A 372 8.23 0.87 -31.37
CA GLU A 372 6.78 0.61 -31.47
C GLU A 372 6.43 -0.79 -31.98
N ARG A 373 7.24 -1.36 -32.88
CA ARG A 373 6.99 -2.72 -33.43
C ARG A 373 7.38 -3.83 -32.45
N ASP A 374 8.38 -3.61 -31.60
CA ASP A 374 8.79 -4.59 -30.58
C ASP A 374 7.92 -4.53 -29.32
N ARG A 375 7.31 -3.39 -28.98
CA ARG A 375 6.33 -3.27 -27.88
C ARG A 375 5.12 -4.19 -28.04
N ALA A 376 4.69 -4.47 -29.27
CA ALA A 376 3.55 -5.34 -29.57
C ALA A 376 3.80 -6.84 -29.28
N ALA A 377 5.06 -7.26 -29.10
CA ALA A 377 5.42 -8.65 -28.81
C ALA A 377 5.76 -8.91 -27.32
N PHE A 378 5.77 -7.86 -26.48
CA PHE A 378 6.02 -8.04 -25.05
C PHE A 378 4.74 -8.43 -24.33
N CYS A 379 4.78 -9.57 -23.64
CA CYS A 379 3.73 -9.91 -22.68
C CYS A 379 3.69 -8.84 -21.59
N ASN A 380 2.51 -8.26 -21.40
CA ASN A 380 2.28 -7.15 -20.49
C ASN A 380 2.12 -7.58 -19.02
N VAL A 381 2.06 -8.89 -18.77
CA VAL A 381 2.09 -9.48 -17.42
C VAL A 381 3.55 -9.61 -16.98
N LEU A 382 3.86 -9.12 -15.77
CA LEU A 382 5.22 -8.95 -15.26
C LEU A 382 5.28 -9.30 -13.76
N ALA A 383 6.48 -9.59 -13.26
CA ALA A 383 6.76 -9.68 -11.84
C ALA A 383 7.58 -8.47 -11.40
N ALA A 384 7.07 -7.65 -10.48
CA ALA A 384 7.81 -6.47 -10.02
C ALA A 384 8.65 -6.78 -8.78
N GLU A 385 9.94 -6.42 -8.82
CA GLU A 385 10.94 -6.76 -7.82
C GLU A 385 10.54 -6.31 -6.40
N TRP A 386 9.93 -5.14 -6.27
CA TRP A 386 9.49 -4.60 -4.98
C TRP A 386 8.54 -5.55 -4.23
N PHE A 387 7.65 -6.26 -4.94
CA PHE A 387 6.69 -7.21 -4.34
C PHE A 387 7.33 -8.56 -3.98
N THR A 388 8.53 -8.85 -4.46
CA THR A 388 9.23 -10.12 -4.18
C THR A 388 9.79 -10.19 -2.75
N HIS A 389 9.92 -9.05 -2.08
CA HIS A 389 10.36 -9.01 -0.68
C HIS A 389 9.33 -9.63 0.27
N ARG A 390 9.83 -10.25 1.34
CA ARG A 390 9.01 -10.92 2.37
C ARG A 390 7.89 -10.00 2.86
N LYS A 391 6.65 -10.53 2.90
CA LYS A 391 5.40 -9.83 3.29
C LYS A 391 4.84 -8.80 2.31
N ARG A 392 5.48 -8.55 1.16
CA ARG A 392 4.97 -7.60 0.15
C ARG A 392 4.19 -8.25 -0.98
N GLY A 393 4.29 -9.58 -1.12
CA GLY A 393 3.68 -10.33 -2.21
C GLY A 393 2.18 -10.07 -2.40
N LEU A 394 1.41 -10.08 -1.30
CA LEU A 394 -0.05 -9.86 -1.34
C LEU A 394 -0.45 -8.42 -1.67
N LEU A 395 0.50 -7.49 -1.76
CA LEU A 395 0.22 -6.13 -2.21
C LEU A 395 0.13 -6.04 -3.74
N ALA A 396 0.65 -7.02 -4.47
CA ALA A 396 0.50 -7.04 -5.91
C ALA A 396 -0.99 -7.16 -6.29
N PRO A 397 -1.43 -6.49 -7.36
CA PRO A 397 -2.83 -6.56 -7.79
C PRO A 397 -3.29 -8.00 -8.05
N PHE A 398 -2.45 -8.82 -8.68
CA PHE A 398 -2.76 -10.23 -8.90
C PHE A 398 -1.73 -11.12 -8.23
N GLY A 399 -2.22 -12.15 -7.54
CA GLY A 399 -1.39 -13.14 -6.91
C GLY A 399 -1.97 -14.54 -7.04
N VAL A 400 -1.10 -15.53 -7.17
CA VAL A 400 -1.42 -16.95 -7.07
C VAL A 400 -0.54 -17.54 -6.00
N GLY A 401 -1.09 -18.26 -5.05
CA GLY A 401 -0.29 -18.83 -3.98
C GLY A 401 -1.07 -19.72 -3.04
N THR A 402 -0.41 -20.13 -1.97
CA THR A 402 -1.02 -21.00 -0.96
C THR A 402 -2.00 -20.23 -0.09
N ILE A 403 -3.10 -20.87 0.32
CA ILE A 403 -4.09 -20.29 1.26
C ILE A 403 -3.49 -19.85 2.61
N ASP A 404 -2.31 -20.34 2.97
CA ASP A 404 -1.54 -19.95 4.16
C ASP A 404 -0.95 -18.52 4.11
N GLN A 405 -0.81 -17.93 2.92
CA GLN A 405 -0.32 -16.55 2.77
C GLN A 405 -1.41 -15.56 3.16
#